data_AF-A0A4Q7CJE7-F1
#
_entry.id   AF-A0A4Q7CJE7-F1
#
_cell.length_a   1.000
_cell.length_b   1.000
_cell.length_c   1.000
_cell.angle_alpha   90.00
_cell.angle_beta   90.00
_cell.angle_gamma   90.00
#
_symmetry.space_group_name_H-M   'P 1'
#
loop_
_entity.id
_entity.type
_entity.pdbx_description
1 polymer ?
#
loop_
_entity_poly.entity_id
_entity_poly.type
_entity_poly.pdbx_seq_one_letter_code
_entity_poly.pdbx_strand_id
1 'polypeptide(L)'
;MRRMRNIFLIVMIILNIIAICITLSVQPGVSYLSLRVIFVGFSTIISFYLMLLRKTRTDLLFSIGLFVVALIHVSVIASEVYHYIY
;
A
#
# COMPACT_ATOMS: atom_id res chain seq x y z
N MET A 1 12.39 -17.19 11.19
CA MET A 1 11.17 -16.69 10.51
C MET A 1 10.64 -15.33 10.99
N ARG A 2 10.65 -14.97 12.30
CA ARG A 2 10.15 -13.64 12.77
C ARG A 2 10.85 -12.43 12.13
N ARG A 3 12.19 -12.44 12.02
CA ARG A 3 12.95 -11.34 11.40
C ARG A 3 12.58 -11.13 9.92
N MET A 4 12.37 -12.21 9.16
CA MET A 4 12.02 -12.13 7.74
C MET A 4 10.66 -11.47 7.51
N ARG A 5 9.68 -11.69 8.40
CA ARG A 5 8.36 -11.05 8.30
C ARG A 5 8.42 -9.54 8.54
N ASN A 6 9.19 -9.09 9.53
CA ASN A 6 9.39 -7.65 9.76
C ASN A 6 10.10 -7.00 8.58
N ILE A 7 11.12 -7.67 8.01
CA ILE A 7 11.79 -7.20 6.78
C ILE A 7 10.79 -7.11 5.64
N PHE A 8 9.94 -8.11 5.44
CA PHE A 8 8.88 -8.10 4.42
C PHE A 8 7.89 -6.94 4.62
N LEU A 9 7.43 -6.71 5.85
CA LEU A 9 6.53 -5.60 6.18
C LEU A 9 7.19 -4.24 5.87
N ILE A 10 8.46 -4.06 6.26
CA ILE A 10 9.21 -2.83 5.99
C ILE A 10 9.37 -2.62 4.48
N VAL A 11 9.74 -3.66 3.73
CA VAL A 11 9.86 -3.59 2.26
C VAL A 11 8.52 -3.21 1.63
N MET A 12 7.41 -3.82 2.06
CA MET A 12 6.08 -3.48 1.58
C MET A 12 5.70 -2.03 1.87
N ILE A 13 6.04 -1.51 3.06
CA ILE A 13 5.79 -0.10 3.42
C ILE A 13 6.57 0.81 2.46
N ILE A 14 7.86 0.54 2.26
CA ILE A 14 8.72 1.33 1.36
C ILE A 14 8.17 1.32 -0.07
N LEU A 15 7.77 0.15 -0.58
CA LEU A 15 7.20 0.03 -1.93
C LEU A 15 5.90 0.82 -2.08
N ASN A 16 5.02 0.83 -1.08
CA ASN A 16 3.80 1.65 -1.11
C ASN A 16 4.14 3.14 -1.10
N ILE A 17 5.11 3.58 -0.29
CA ILE A 17 5.55 4.98 -0.27
C ILE A 17 6.10 5.40 -1.65
N ILE A 18 6.97 4.58 -2.25
CA ILE A 18 7.50 4.83 -3.60
C ILE A 18 6.36 4.94 -4.62
N ALA A 19 5.39 4.03 -4.57
CA ALA A 19 4.25 4.03 -5.48
C ALA A 19 3.36 5.28 -5.32
N ILE A 20 3.15 5.75 -4.08
CA ILE A 20 2.46 7.02 -3.81
C ILE A 20 3.24 8.19 -4.41
N CYS A 21 4.55 8.26 -4.18
CA CYS A 21 5.39 9.34 -4.73
C CYS A 21 5.37 9.39 -6.26
N ILE A 22 5.46 8.22 -6.92
CA ILE A 22 5.34 8.13 -8.39
C ILE A 22 3.96 8.60 -8.84
N THR A 23 2.91 8.21 -8.12
CA THR A 23 1.53 8.60 -8.45
C THR A 23 1.32 10.11 -8.37
N LEU A 24 1.90 10.77 -7.36
CA LEU A 24 1.82 12.23 -7.20
C LEU A 24 2.72 13.00 -8.18
N SER A 25 3.83 12.41 -8.64
CA SER A 25 4.82 13.09 -9.47
C SER A 25 4.55 12.97 -10.97
N VAL A 26 3.89 11.89 -11.39
CA VAL A 26 3.56 11.64 -12.80
C VAL A 26 2.09 12.04 -13.01
N GLN A 27 1.88 13.06 -13.84
CA GLN A 27 0.56 13.54 -14.22
C GLN A 27 -0.35 12.36 -14.62
N PRO A 28 -1.60 12.27 -14.10
CA PRO A 28 -2.46 11.11 -14.29
C PRO A 28 -2.83 10.92 -15.76
N GLY A 29 -2.08 10.05 -16.44
CA GLY A 29 -2.56 9.37 -17.63
C GLY A 29 -3.18 8.03 -17.26
N VAL A 30 -4.04 7.50 -18.13
CA VAL A 30 -4.61 6.13 -18.02
C VAL A 30 -3.52 5.06 -17.93
N SER A 31 -2.34 5.38 -18.49
CA SER A 31 -1.17 4.53 -18.50
C SER A 31 -0.84 4.07 -17.08
N TYR A 32 -0.87 2.75 -16.88
CA TYR A 32 -0.53 2.07 -15.63
C TYR A 32 -1.55 2.22 -14.47
N LEU A 33 -2.72 2.82 -14.69
CA LEU A 33 -3.77 2.93 -13.65
C LEU A 33 -4.20 1.56 -13.12
N SER A 34 -4.44 0.60 -14.02
CA SER A 34 -4.82 -0.77 -13.67
C SER A 34 -3.76 -1.45 -12.79
N LEU A 35 -2.48 -1.28 -13.11
CA LEU A 35 -1.36 -1.83 -12.34
C LEU A 35 -1.33 -1.23 -10.93
N ARG A 36 -1.52 0.09 -10.81
CA ARG A 36 -1.55 0.80 -9.51
C ARG A 36 -2.71 0.33 -8.63
N VAL A 37 -3.90 0.19 -9.21
CA VAL A 37 -5.10 -0.32 -8.52
C VAL A 37 -4.87 -1.74 -8.01
N ILE A 38 -4.35 -2.63 -8.87
CA ILE A 38 -4.06 -4.02 -8.49
C ILE A 38 -3.03 -4.05 -7.36
N PHE A 39 -1.94 -3.29 -7.48
CA PHE A 39 -0.88 -3.22 -6.47
C PHE A 39 -1.41 -2.74 -5.11
N VAL A 40 -2.21 -1.67 -5.11
CA VAL A 40 -2.88 -1.17 -3.90
C VAL A 40 -3.79 -2.22 -3.30
N GLY A 41 -4.65 -2.84 -4.11
CA GLY A 41 -5.60 -3.85 -3.66
C GLY A 41 -4.88 -5.02 -2.96
N PHE A 42 -3.84 -5.55 -3.58
CA PHE A 42 -3.00 -6.59 -2.98
C PHE A 42 -2.33 -6.13 -1.69
N SER A 43 -1.77 -4.92 -1.65
CA SER A 43 -1.15 -4.37 -0.44
C SER A 43 -2.13 -4.23 0.72
N THR A 44 -3.36 -3.77 0.47
CA THR A 44 -4.44 -3.71 1.48
C THR A 44 -4.84 -5.09 1.99
N ILE A 45 -5.01 -6.08 1.11
CA ILE A 45 -5.40 -7.44 1.53
C ILE A 45 -4.27 -8.10 2.35
N ILE A 46 -3.02 -7.97 1.88
CA ILE A 46 -1.85 -8.54 2.57
C ILE A 46 -1.65 -7.89 3.94
N SER A 47 -1.77 -6.57 4.04
CA SER A 47 -1.63 -5.86 5.32
C SER A 47 -2.71 -6.27 6.32
N PHE A 48 -3.95 -6.42 5.87
CA PHE A 48 -5.05 -6.93 6.70
C PHE A 48 -4.80 -8.39 7.14
N TYR A 49 -4.38 -9.26 6.22
CA TYR A 49 -4.05 -10.66 6.52
C TYR A 49 -2.91 -10.77 7.54
N LEU A 50 -1.84 -9.98 7.38
CA LEU A 50 -0.69 -9.98 8.30
C LEU A 50 -1.06 -9.40 9.67
N MET A 51 -1.98 -8.44 9.73
CA MET A 51 -2.54 -7.92 10.97
C MET A 51 -3.30 -9.01 11.76
N LEU A 52 -4.08 -9.85 11.06
CA LEU A 52 -4.75 -11.02 11.64
C LEU A 52 -3.76 -12.09 12.13
N LEU A 53 -2.68 -12.32 11.38
CA LEU A 53 -1.62 -13.30 11.70
C LEU A 53 -0.66 -12.87 12.84
N ARG A 54 -1.14 -12.03 13.76
CA ARG A 54 -0.34 -11.45 14.84
C ARG A 54 0.36 -12.55 15.66
N LYS A 55 1.67 -12.43 15.81
CA LYS A 55 2.46 -13.25 16.75
C LYS A 55 3.16 -12.44 17.85
N THR A 56 3.25 -11.11 17.69
CA THR A 56 4.01 -10.21 18.58
C THR A 56 3.52 -8.78 18.41
N ARG A 57 3.68 -7.94 19.46
CA ARG A 57 3.22 -6.53 19.45
C ARG A 57 3.90 -5.68 18.37
N THR A 58 5.17 -5.95 18.07
CA THR A 58 5.92 -5.23 17.03
C THR A 58 5.40 -5.49 15.62
N ASP A 59 5.07 -6.74 15.28
CA ASP A 59 4.48 -7.05 13.97
C ASP A 59 3.09 -6.42 13.79
N LEU A 60 2.35 -6.29 14.89
CA LEU A 60 1.05 -5.60 14.87
C LEU A 60 1.24 -4.13 14.50
N LEU A 61 2.19 -3.44 15.13
CA LEU A 61 2.50 -2.03 14.82
C LEU A 61 2.92 -1.86 13.35
N PHE A 62 3.80 -2.73 12.84
CA PHE A 62 4.21 -2.67 11.44
C PHE A 62 3.07 -3.00 10.48
N SER A 63 2.20 -3.95 10.81
CA SER A 63 1.04 -4.30 9.96
C SER A 63 0.00 -3.20 9.95
N ILE A 64 -0.25 -2.55 11.09
CA ILE A 64 -1.12 -1.36 11.19
C ILE A 64 -0.52 -0.21 10.36
N GLY A 65 0.79 0.05 10.50
CA GLY A 65 1.47 1.08 9.71
C GLY A 65 1.34 0.82 8.21
N LEU A 66 1.57 -0.42 7.78
CA LEU A 66 1.38 -0.82 6.38
C LEU A 66 -0.07 -0.63 5.92
N PHE A 67 -1.05 -1.00 6.75
CA PHE A 67 -2.46 -0.85 6.43
C PHE A 67 -2.86 0.64 6.26
N VAL A 68 -2.39 1.52 7.16
CA VAL A 68 -2.62 2.96 7.06
C VAL A 68 -2.01 3.53 5.77
N VAL A 69 -0.76 3.16 5.45
CA VAL A 69 -0.12 3.59 4.21
C VAL A 69 -0.88 3.09 2.98
N ALA A 70 -1.36 1.85 3.01
CA ALA A 70 -2.17 1.30 1.93
C ALA A 70 -3.50 2.06 1.74
N LEU A 71 -4.17 2.45 2.83
CA LEU A 71 -5.39 3.28 2.77
C LEU A 71 -5.13 4.68 2.20
N ILE A 72 -4.00 5.30 2.55
CA ILE A 72 -3.58 6.58 1.95
C ILE A 72 -3.40 6.39 0.44
N HIS A 73 -2.72 5.31 0.04
CA HIS A 73 -2.50 5.01 -1.38
C HIS A 73 -3.83 4.76 -2.13
N VAL A 74 -4.80 4.06 -1.53
CA VAL A 74 -6.17 3.92 -2.07
C VAL A 74 -6.80 5.29 -2.29
N SER A 75 -6.70 6.20 -1.31
CA SER A 75 -7.31 7.52 -1.37
C SER A 75 -6.69 8.39 -2.47
N VAL A 76 -5.38 8.32 -2.65
CA VAL A 76 -4.68 8.97 -3.76
C VAL A 76 -5.19 8.43 -5.10
N ILE A 77 -5.24 7.10 -5.29
CA ILE A 77 -5.75 6.52 -6.54
C ILE A 77 -7.22 6.92 -6.77
N ALA A 78 -8.06 6.93 -5.75
CA ALA A 78 -9.45 7.34 -5.87
C ALA A 78 -9.59 8.80 -6.33
N SER A 79 -8.74 9.69 -5.80
CA SER A 79 -8.64 11.09 -6.26
C SER A 79 -8.24 11.18 -7.74
N GLU A 80 -7.22 10.43 -8.14
CA GLU A 80 -6.75 10.41 -9.53
C GLU A 80 -7.83 9.88 -10.49
N VAL A 81 -8.53 8.81 -10.10
CA VAL A 81 -9.65 8.26 -10.88
C VAL A 81 -10.79 9.26 -11.00
N TYR A 82 -11.12 9.95 -9.91
CA TYR A 82 -12.16 10.97 -9.93
C TYR A 82 -11.81 12.10 -10.89
N HIS A 83 -10.59 12.64 -10.82
CA HIS A 83 -10.15 13.73 -11.70
C HIS A 83 -9.96 13.29 -13.16
N TYR A 84 -9.74 11.99 -13.40
CA TYR A 84 -9.68 11.45 -14.75
C TYR A 84 -11.08 11.30 -15.40
N ILE A 85 -12.09 10.90 -14.61
CA ILE A 85 -13.45 10.67 -15.12
C ILE A 85 -14.23 11.99 -15.26
N TYR A 86 -14.04 12.92 -14.33
CA TYR A 86 -14.78 14.19 -14.21
C TYR A 86 -13.85 15.39 -14.38
#